data_AF-A0KJI8-F1
#
_entry.id   AF-A0KJI8-F1
#
_cell.length_a   1.000
_cell.length_b   1.000
_cell.length_c   1.000
_cell.angle_alpha   90.00
_cell.angle_beta   90.00
_cell.angle_gamma   90.00
#
_symmetry.space_group_name_H-M   'P 1'
#
loop_
_entity.id
_entity.type
_entity.pdbx_description
1 polymer ?
#
loop_
_entity_poly.entity_id
_entity_poly.type
_entity_poly.pdbx_seq_one_letter_code
_entity_poly.pdbx_strand_id
1 'polypeptide(L)' 'MQDLNDLYYFVLVVDHGGFAPAGRAIGMPKSRLSRRIAQLEERLGVRLLQRSTR' A
#
# COMPACT_ATOMS: atom_id res chain seq x y z
N MET A 1 12.64 -2.12 -13.38
CA MET A 1 13.37 -2.60 -12.19
C MET A 1 12.33 -2.77 -11.10
N GLN A 2 12.19 -3.96 -10.51
CA GLN A 2 11.16 -4.19 -9.49
C GLN A 2 11.53 -3.40 -8.22
N ASP A 3 10.73 -2.42 -7.86
CA ASP A 3 10.82 -1.79 -6.55
C ASP A 3 10.32 -2.81 -5.50
N LEU A 4 11.24 -3.53 -4.85
CA LEU A 4 10.94 -4.34 -3.66
C LEU A 4 10.25 -3.52 -2.55
N ASN A 5 10.42 -2.19 -2.62
CA ASN A 5 9.71 -1.21 -1.82
C ASN A 5 8.18 -1.33 -1.92
N ASP A 6 7.63 -1.75 -3.06
CA ASP A 6 6.18 -1.85 -3.25
C ASP A 6 5.58 -2.95 -2.34
N LEU A 7 6.28 -4.10 -2.24
CA LEU A 7 5.93 -5.19 -1.32
C LEU A 7 6.09 -4.76 0.14
N TYR A 8 7.14 -4.00 0.46
CA TYR A 8 7.32 -3.44 1.80
C TYR A 8 6.17 -2.52 2.20
N TYR A 9 5.72 -1.64 1.30
CA TYR A 9 4.56 -0.77 1.54
C TYR A 9 3.26 -1.56 1.69
N PHE A 10 3.09 -2.65 0.93
CA PHE A 10 1.95 -3.55 1.10
C PHE A 10 1.93 -4.16 2.50
N VAL A 11 3.04 -4.75 2.96
CA VAL A 11 3.14 -5.32 4.32
C VAL A 11 2.85 -4.27 5.38
N LEU A 12 3.42 -3.07 5.27
CA LEU A 12 3.12 -1.95 6.18
C LEU A 12 1.63 -1.62 6.25
N VAL A 13 0.94 -1.60 5.11
CA VAL A 13 -0.49 -1.29 5.08
C VAL A 13 -1.32 -2.40 5.73
N VAL A 14 -0.92 -3.66 5.56
CA VAL A 14 -1.55 -4.81 6.21
C VAL A 14 -1.29 -4.79 7.72
N ASP A 15 -0.04 -4.59 8.14
CA ASP A 15 0.39 -4.61 9.54
C ASP A 15 -0.23 -3.47 10.35
N HIS A 16 -0.32 -2.28 9.76
CA HIS A 16 -0.99 -1.14 10.38
C HIS A 16 -2.52 -1.11 10.19
N GLY A 17 -3.11 -2.08 9.48
CA GLY A 17 -4.57 -2.18 9.31
C GLY A 17 -5.17 -1.09 8.41
N GLY A 18 -4.39 -0.49 7.52
CA GLY A 18 -4.89 0.45 6.52
C GLY A 18 -3.91 1.54 6.10
N PHE A 19 -4.25 2.25 5.03
CA PHE A 19 -3.37 3.28 4.44
C PHE A 19 -3.15 4.50 5.34
N ALA A 20 -4.16 4.88 6.14
CA ALA A 20 -4.06 6.02 7.05
C ALA A 20 -3.13 5.74 8.23
N PRO A 21 -3.30 4.63 9.00
CA PRO A 21 -2.36 4.29 10.07
C PRO A 21 -0.95 3.97 9.54
N ALA A 22 -0.81 3.27 8.40
CA ALA A 22 0.50 3.03 7.79
C ALA A 22 1.21 4.32 7.38
N GLY A 23 0.49 5.27 6.77
CA GLY A 23 1.04 6.57 6.40
C GLY A 23 1.51 7.38 7.61
N ARG A 24 0.78 7.32 8.73
CA ARG A 24 1.20 7.95 10.00
C ARG A 24 2.45 7.28 10.58
N ALA A 25 2.55 5.96 10.52
CA ALA A 25 3.67 5.22 11.08
C ALA A 25 5.00 5.51 10.38
N ILE A 26 4.99 5.69 9.05
CA ILE A 26 6.20 5.93 8.26
C ILE A 26 6.39 7.39 7.82
N GLY A 27 5.50 8.30 8.24
CA GLY A 27 5.54 9.71 7.84
C GLY A 27 5.26 9.96 6.35
N MET A 28 4.58 9.03 5.66
CA MET A 28 4.26 9.15 4.23
C MET A 28 2.77 9.47 4.02
N PRO A 29 2.42 10.37 3.08
CA PRO A 29 1.02 10.61 2.74
C PRO A 29 0.31 9.35 2.24
N LYS A 30 -0.93 9.13 2.71
CA LYS A 30 -1.82 8.04 2.24
C LYS A 30 -1.92 7.97 0.71
N SER A 31 -1.94 9.11 0.02
CA SER A 31 -2.03 9.17 -1.44
C SER A 31 -0.84 8.50 -2.13
N ARG A 32 0.37 8.65 -1.59
CA ARG A 32 1.58 8.01 -2.10
C ARG A 32 1.53 6.50 -1.91
N LEU A 33 1.20 6.02 -0.71
CA LEU A 33 1.04 4.59 -0.41
C LEU A 33 -0.03 3.93 -1.28
N SER A 34 -1.19 4.58 -1.42
CA SER A 34 -2.29 4.11 -2.26
C SER A 34 -1.88 3.99 -3.74
N ARG A 35 -1.13 4.96 -4.27
CA ARG A 35 -0.63 4.93 -5.65
C ARG A 35 0.40 3.81 -5.86
N ARG A 36 1.33 3.63 -4.91
CA ARG A 36 2.33 2.55 -4.97
C ARG A 36 1.69 1.17 -4.96
N ILE A 37 0.72 0.94 -4.07
CA ILE A 37 0.02 -0.34 -4.03
C ILE A 37 -0.85 -0.54 -5.28
N ALA A 38 -1.51 0.50 -5.80
CA ALA A 38 -2.25 0.38 -7.06
C ALA A 38 -1.36 -0.03 -8.24
N GLN A 39 -0.14 0.52 -8.32
CA GLN A 39 0.84 0.12 -9.34
C GLN A 39 1.33 -1.33 -9.15
N LEU A 40 1.45 -1.78 -7.90
CA LEU A 40 1.78 -3.17 -7.59
C LEU A 40 0.65 -4.11 -8.02
N GLU A 41 -0.60 -3.78 -7.69
CA GLU A 41 -1.79 -4.52 -8.10
C GLU A 41 -1.91 -4.60 -9.63
N GLU A 42 -1.69 -3.48 -10.32
CA GLU A 42 -1.69 -3.40 -11.79
C GLU A 42 -0.60 -4.29 -12.41
N ARG A 43 0.63 -4.24 -11.87
CA ARG A 43 1.74 -5.08 -12.33
C ARG A 43 1.50 -6.57 -12.10
N LEU A 44 0.90 -6.93 -10.98
CA LEU A 44 0.60 -8.33 -10.65
C LEU A 44 -0.69 -8.82 -11.32
N GLY A 45 -1.51 -7.92 -11.88
CA GLY A 45 -2.81 -8.24 -12.45
C GLY A 45 -3.82 -8.73 -11.41
N VAL A 46 -3.58 -8.48 -10.12
CA VAL A 46 -4.42 -8.97 -9.02
C VAL A 46 -4.67 -7.86 -8.00
N ARG A 47 -5.82 -7.94 -7.34
CA ARG A 47 -6.18 -7.04 -6.26
C ARG A 47 -5.68 -7.62 -4.93
N LEU A 48 -4.77 -6.92 -4.27
CA LEU A 48 -4.16 -7.32 -3.01
C LEU A 48 -4.94 -6.78 -1.80
N LEU A 49 -5.53 -5.59 -1.93
CA LEU A 49 -6.27 -4.94 -0.84
C LEU A 49 -7.71 -4.61 -1.24
N GLN A 50 -8.65 -5.02 -0.40
CA GLN A 50 -10.01 -4.50 -0.46
C GLN A 50 -10.07 -3.15 0.23
N ARG A 51 -10.33 -2.09 -0.55
CA ARG A 51 -10.56 -0.73 -0.03
C ARG A 51 -11.93 -0.69 0.63
N SER A 52 -12.00 -1.09 1.89
CA SER A 52 -13.19 -0.94 2.73
C SER A 52 -13.12 0.40 3.45
N THR A 53 -14.11 1.25 3.25
CA THR A 53 -14.26 2.57 3.90
C THR A 53 -14.90 2.46 5.29
N ARG A 54 -14.68 1.35 6.01
CA ARG A 54 -15.31 1.12 7.31
C ARG A 54 -14.70 1.98 8.41
#